data_AF-A0A2H9PQB3-F1
#
_entry.id   AF-A0A2H9PQB3-F1
#
_cell.length_a   1.000
_cell.length_b   1.000
_cell.length_c   1.000
_cell.angle_alpha   90.00
_cell.angle_beta   90.00
_cell.angle_gamma   90.00
#
_symmetry.space_group_name_H-M   'P 1'
#
loop_
_entity.id
_entity.type
_entity.pdbx_description
1 polymer ?
#
loop_
_entity_poly.entity_id
_entity_poly.type
_entity_poly.pdbx_seq_one_letter_code
_entity_poly.pdbx_strand_id
1 'polypeptide(L)'
;MKYDSLTDELQPSTDLMNGDSDILKSIAANVKEWSGNWDAVWGNVMLRADIKQDLLDLSEKAKNPEMLEAPFVIQGNDQFHRISYKVLEETGGLEPKRIRFEWNDWLKDAAKKTFK
;
A
#
# COMPACT_ATOMS: atom_id res chain seq x y z
N MET A 1 -7.46 8.90 14.43
CA MET A 1 -7.52 10.04 13.49
C MET A 1 -8.75 10.88 13.80
N LYS A 2 -8.71 12.18 13.51
CA LYS A 2 -9.83 13.11 13.75
C LYS A 2 -10.00 14.00 12.52
N TYR A 3 -11.24 14.15 12.06
CA TYR A 3 -11.55 15.07 10.96
C TYR A 3 -11.47 16.52 11.46
N ASP A 4 -10.80 17.37 10.69
CA ASP A 4 -10.75 18.82 10.88
C ASP A 4 -11.63 19.50 9.82
N SER A 5 -12.71 20.14 10.28
CA SER A 5 -13.67 20.83 9.41
C SER A 5 -13.15 22.13 8.80
N LEU A 6 -12.06 22.70 9.33
CA LEU A 6 -11.47 23.93 8.80
C LEU A 6 -10.57 23.64 7.60
N THR A 7 -9.80 22.56 7.64
CA THR A 7 -8.91 22.17 6.54
C THR A 7 -9.53 21.16 5.58
N ASP A 8 -10.67 20.55 5.95
CA ASP A 8 -11.29 19.44 5.20
C ASP A 8 -10.36 18.22 5.09
N GLU A 9 -9.64 17.92 6.18
CA GLU A 9 -8.64 16.86 6.21
C GLU A 9 -8.80 15.94 7.42
N LEU A 10 -8.38 14.69 7.24
CA LEU A 10 -8.30 13.71 8.32
C LEU A 10 -6.91 13.78 8.98
N GLN A 11 -6.84 14.30 10.19
CA GLN A 11 -5.59 14.46 10.91
C GLN A 11 -5.17 13.18 11.65
N PRO A 12 -3.90 12.75 11.56
CA PRO A 12 -3.40 11.62 12.30
C PRO A 12 -3.40 11.90 13.81
N SER A 13 -3.64 10.88 14.64
CA SER A 13 -3.48 11.01 16.08
C SER A 13 -2.00 10.97 16.46
N THR A 14 -1.63 11.61 17.58
CA THR A 14 -0.29 11.51 18.17
C THR A 14 0.14 10.06 18.36
N ASP A 15 -0.78 9.20 18.81
CA ASP A 15 -0.49 7.79 19.04
C ASP A 15 -0.18 7.05 17.74
N LEU A 16 -0.79 7.46 16.61
CA LEU A 16 -0.48 6.87 15.32
C LEU A 16 0.91 7.32 14.84
N MET A 17 1.22 8.61 14.98
CA MET A 17 2.51 9.16 14.56
C MET A 17 3.68 8.62 15.38
N ASN A 18 3.49 8.43 16.68
CA ASN A 18 4.51 7.94 17.60
C ASN A 18 4.63 6.41 17.63
N GLY A 19 3.80 5.69 16.88
CA GLY A 19 3.80 4.22 16.89
C GLY A 19 3.18 3.59 18.13
N ASP A 20 2.36 4.34 18.87
CA ASP A 20 1.63 3.92 20.07
C ASP A 20 0.24 3.35 19.80
N SER A 21 -0.12 3.14 18.54
CA SER A 21 -1.36 2.45 18.18
C SER A 21 -1.34 0.97 18.60
N ASP A 22 -2.15 0.61 19.59
CA ASP A 22 -2.32 -0.78 20.04
C ASP A 22 -2.73 -1.72 18.91
N ILE A 23 -3.59 -1.24 17.99
CA ILE A 23 -4.05 -2.01 16.84
C ILE A 23 -2.86 -2.33 15.93
N LEU A 24 -2.05 -1.33 15.55
CA LEU A 24 -0.89 -1.57 14.68
C LEU A 24 0.17 -2.43 15.37
N LYS A 25 0.39 -2.25 16.69
CA LYS A 25 1.26 -3.13 17.48
C LYS A 25 0.77 -4.58 17.46
N SER A 26 -0.55 -4.80 17.58
CA SER A 26 -1.14 -6.14 17.53
C SER A 26 -0.95 -6.81 16.16
N ILE A 27 -1.07 -6.04 15.07
CA ILE A 27 -0.84 -6.54 13.70
C ILE A 27 0.64 -6.87 13.51
N ALA A 28 1.53 -5.96 13.94
CA ALA A 28 2.98 -6.14 13.86
C ALA A 28 3.46 -7.39 14.62
N ALA A 29 2.86 -7.68 15.78
CA ALA A 29 3.18 -8.88 16.56
C ALA A 29 2.85 -10.20 15.83
N ASN A 30 1.92 -10.18 14.87
CA ASN A 30 1.55 -11.35 14.07
C ASN A 30 2.42 -11.56 12.83
N VAL A 31 3.29 -10.60 12.50
CA VAL A 31 4.15 -10.64 11.31
C VAL A 31 5.61 -10.61 11.76
N LYS A 32 6.31 -11.71 11.54
CA LYS A 32 7.66 -11.94 12.06
C LYS A 32 8.64 -10.82 11.66
N GLU A 33 8.49 -10.31 10.44
CA GLU A 33 9.31 -9.27 9.84
C GLU A 33 9.08 -7.88 10.48
N TRP A 34 7.97 -7.69 11.20
CA TRP A 34 7.56 -6.41 11.77
C TRP A 34 7.69 -6.33 13.30
N SER A 35 7.89 -7.47 13.96
CA SER A 35 7.96 -7.55 15.42
C SER A 35 9.10 -6.67 15.97
N GLY A 36 8.73 -5.63 16.72
CA GLY A 36 9.67 -4.68 17.31
C GLY A 36 10.29 -3.67 16.33
N ASN A 37 9.81 -3.62 15.07
CA ASN A 37 10.30 -2.71 14.06
C ASN A 37 9.17 -1.78 13.55
N TRP A 38 9.00 -0.65 14.23
CA TRP A 38 7.99 0.35 13.85
C TRP A 38 8.22 0.94 12.46
N ASP A 39 9.48 1.17 12.07
CA ASP A 39 9.81 1.72 10.76
C ASP A 39 9.37 0.79 9.63
N ALA A 40 9.47 -0.54 9.82
CA ALA A 40 8.98 -1.52 8.87
C ALA A 40 7.44 -1.50 8.76
N VAL A 41 6.73 -1.36 9.88
CA VAL A 41 5.26 -1.25 9.91
C VAL A 41 4.82 0.03 9.20
N TRP A 42 5.39 1.17 9.60
CA TRP A 42 5.08 2.47 9.01
C TRP A 42 5.43 2.52 7.53
N GLY A 43 6.58 1.96 7.14
CA GLY A 43 6.97 1.80 5.75
C GLY A 43 5.96 0.99 4.94
N ASN A 44 5.38 -0.06 5.51
CA ASN A 44 4.32 -0.83 4.84
C ASN A 44 3.02 -0.04 4.70
N VAL A 45 2.64 0.73 5.73
CA VAL A 45 1.46 1.63 5.67
C VAL A 45 1.64 2.64 4.54
N MET A 46 2.79 3.31 4.49
CA MET A 46 3.10 4.29 3.44
C MET A 46 3.18 3.65 2.05
N LEU A 47 3.75 2.46 1.92
CA LEU A 47 3.76 1.71 0.67
C LEU A 47 2.34 1.45 0.13
N ARG A 48 1.42 1.07 1.01
CA ARG A 48 0.03 0.82 0.61
C ARG A 48 -0.69 2.12 0.23
N ALA A 49 -0.40 3.23 0.92
CA ALA A 49 -0.90 4.55 0.54
C ALA A 49 -0.40 4.94 -0.87
N ASP A 50 0.90 4.81 -1.13
CA ASP A 50 1.52 5.08 -2.43
C ASP A 50 0.90 4.23 -3.55
N ILE A 51 0.71 2.93 -3.31
CA ILE A 51 0.12 2.00 -4.30
C ILE A 51 -1.33 2.40 -4.64
N LYS A 52 -2.11 2.85 -3.64
CA LYS A 52 -3.48 3.32 -3.87
C LYS A 52 -3.49 4.63 -4.64
N GLN A 53 -2.55 5.54 -4.35
CA GLN A 53 -2.39 6.77 -5.12
C GLN A 53 -2.01 6.47 -6.57
N ASP A 54 -1.05 5.58 -6.81
CA ASP A 54 -0.63 5.18 -8.17
C ASP A 54 -1.79 4.58 -8.98
N LEU A 55 -2.65 3.79 -8.33
CA LEU A 55 -3.87 3.25 -8.94
C LEU A 55 -4.86 4.34 -9.35
N LEU A 56 -5.12 5.30 -8.45
CA LEU A 56 -6.01 6.43 -8.71
C LEU A 56 -5.47 7.29 -9.85
N ASP A 57 -4.19 7.68 -9.77
CA ASP A 57 -3.52 8.48 -10.79
C ASP A 57 -3.61 7.84 -12.17
N LEU A 58 -3.44 6.51 -12.26
CA LEU A 58 -3.54 5.79 -13.52
C LEU A 58 -4.98 5.72 -14.02
N SER A 59 -5.94 5.47 -13.13
CA SER A 59 -7.38 5.48 -13.45
C SER A 59 -7.79 6.83 -14.05
N GLU A 60 -7.38 7.95 -13.43
CA GLU A 60 -7.67 9.29 -13.93
C GLU A 60 -7.01 9.57 -15.28
N LYS A 61 -5.72 9.23 -15.43
CA LYS A 61 -4.97 9.39 -16.69
C LYS A 61 -5.57 8.57 -17.83
N ALA A 62 -6.04 7.36 -17.54
CA ALA A 62 -6.70 6.48 -18.48
C ALA A 62 -8.20 6.83 -18.68
N LYS A 63 -8.75 7.73 -17.86
CA LYS A 63 -10.18 8.06 -17.78
C LYS A 63 -11.06 6.81 -17.60
N ASN A 64 -10.61 5.90 -16.75
CA ASN A 64 -11.24 4.59 -16.60
C ASN A 64 -11.53 4.21 -15.14
N PRO A 65 -12.70 4.60 -14.61
CA PRO A 65 -13.05 4.35 -13.22
C PRO A 65 -13.21 2.86 -12.88
N GLU A 66 -13.43 1.97 -13.86
CA GLU A 66 -13.53 0.52 -13.64
C GLU A 66 -12.25 -0.08 -13.00
N MET A 67 -11.11 0.61 -13.15
CA MET A 67 -9.87 0.22 -12.47
C MET A 67 -9.93 0.36 -10.95
N LEU A 68 -10.86 1.17 -10.43
CA LEU A 68 -11.07 1.36 -9.00
C LEU A 68 -12.09 0.37 -8.42
N GLU A 69 -12.73 -0.43 -9.28
CA GLU A 69 -13.72 -1.40 -8.87
C GLU A 69 -13.09 -2.69 -8.35
N ALA A 70 -13.89 -3.43 -7.58
CA ALA A 70 -13.44 -4.64 -6.89
C ALA A 70 -12.67 -5.64 -7.77
N PRO A 71 -13.09 -5.95 -9.01
CA PRO A 71 -12.37 -6.94 -9.84
C PRO A 71 -10.91 -6.56 -10.12
N PHE A 72 -10.61 -5.28 -10.31
CA PHE A 72 -9.25 -4.82 -10.58
C PHE A 72 -8.46 -4.64 -9.28
N VAL A 73 -9.09 -4.07 -8.24
CA VAL A 73 -8.46 -3.84 -6.94
C VAL A 73 -8.04 -5.15 -6.26
N ILE A 74 -8.84 -6.21 -6.38
CA ILE A 74 -8.50 -7.55 -5.86
C ILE A 74 -7.25 -8.08 -6.55
N GLN A 75 -7.19 -8.00 -7.88
CA GLN A 75 -6.00 -8.42 -8.64
C GLN A 75 -4.76 -7.61 -8.25
N GLY A 76 -4.91 -6.30 -8.05
CA GLY A 76 -3.83 -5.44 -7.57
C GLY A 76 -3.31 -5.83 -6.19
N ASN A 77 -4.20 -6.21 -5.28
CA ASN A 77 -3.83 -6.69 -3.95
C ASN A 77 -3.09 -8.03 -4.01
N ASP A 78 -3.58 -8.98 -4.80
CA ASP A 78 -2.91 -10.28 -4.99
C ASP A 78 -1.49 -10.12 -5.53
N GLN A 79 -1.31 -9.21 -6.49
CA GLN A 79 -0.01 -8.95 -7.11
C GLN A 79 0.94 -8.22 -6.16
N PHE A 80 0.42 -7.30 -5.34
CA PHE A 80 1.19 -6.69 -4.25
C PHE A 80 1.77 -7.76 -3.31
N HIS A 81 0.97 -8.75 -2.89
CA HIS A 81 1.44 -9.82 -2.03
C HIS A 81 2.47 -10.72 -2.71
N ARG A 82 2.26 -11.10 -3.99
CA ARG A 82 3.22 -11.90 -4.77
C ARG A 82 4.57 -11.21 -4.91
N ILE A 83 4.56 -9.92 -5.24
CA ILE A 83 5.78 -9.11 -5.39
C ILE A 83 6.47 -8.93 -4.03
N SER A 84 5.71 -8.64 -2.97
CA SER A 84 6.25 -8.52 -1.62
C SER A 84 6.97 -9.80 -1.17
N TYR A 85 6.36 -10.97 -1.44
CA TYR A 85 6.95 -12.26 -1.12
C TYR A 85 8.23 -12.52 -1.91
N LYS A 86 8.21 -12.26 -3.22
CA LYS A 86 9.40 -12.37 -4.07
C LYS A 86 10.55 -11.47 -3.59
N VAL A 87 10.26 -10.22 -3.27
CA VAL A 87 11.27 -9.28 -2.76
C VAL A 87 11.84 -9.77 -1.43
N LEU A 88 10.98 -10.24 -0.52
CA LEU A 88 11.39 -10.81 0.76
C LEU A 88 12.33 -12.01 0.59
N GLU A 89 12.04 -12.93 -0.34
CA GLU A 89 12.90 -14.08 -0.63
C GLU A 89 14.27 -13.68 -1.18
N GLU A 90 14.32 -12.64 -2.01
CA GLU A 90 15.56 -12.21 -2.68
C GLU A 90 16.47 -11.35 -1.80
N THR A 91 15.91 -10.48 -0.96
CA THR A 91 16.67 -9.50 -0.16
C THR A 91 16.71 -9.83 1.33
N GLY A 92 15.86 -10.75 1.79
CA GLY A 92 15.68 -11.02 3.22
C GLY A 92 14.83 -9.97 3.96
N GLY A 93 14.27 -8.99 3.25
CA GLY A 93 13.46 -7.91 3.84
C GLY A 93 12.44 -7.32 2.89
N LEU A 94 11.42 -6.65 3.44
CA LEU A 94 10.42 -5.95 2.65
C LEU A 94 10.92 -4.54 2.30
N GLU A 95 11.44 -4.37 1.08
CA GLU A 95 11.97 -3.10 0.57
C GLU A 95 10.87 -2.28 -0.17
N PRO A 96 10.29 -1.22 0.43
CA PRO A 96 9.10 -0.56 -0.11
C PRO A 96 9.28 0.03 -1.51
N LYS A 97 10.41 0.69 -1.75
CA LYS A 97 10.71 1.32 -3.05
C LYS A 97 10.74 0.30 -4.18
N ARG A 98 11.33 -0.87 -3.91
CA ARG A 98 11.43 -1.97 -4.87
C ARG A 98 10.06 -2.58 -5.15
N ILE A 99 9.29 -2.85 -4.09
CA ILE A 99 7.93 -3.40 -4.22
C ILE A 99 7.05 -2.45 -5.04
N ARG A 100 7.08 -1.14 -4.74
CA ARG A 100 6.32 -0.13 -5.47
C ARG A 100 6.72 -0.05 -6.94
N PHE A 101 8.03 -0.15 -7.24
CA PHE A 101 8.52 -0.14 -8.62
C PHE A 101 8.00 -1.35 -9.41
N GLU A 102 8.20 -2.57 -8.89
CA GLU A 102 7.74 -3.80 -9.55
C GLU A 102 6.20 -3.83 -9.68
N TRP A 103 5.48 -3.32 -8.68
CA TRP A 103 4.01 -3.23 -8.71
C TRP A 103 3.50 -2.22 -9.74
N ASN A 104 4.16 -1.07 -9.89
CA ASN A 104 3.80 -0.08 -10.91
C ASN A 104 4.02 -0.58 -12.34
N ASP A 105 5.07 -1.36 -12.57
CA ASP A 105 5.31 -1.98 -13.87
C ASP A 105 4.20 -2.99 -14.18
N TRP A 106 3.83 -3.82 -13.20
CA TRP A 106 2.67 -4.69 -13.35
C TRP A 106 1.37 -3.91 -13.61
N LEU A 107 1.12 -2.83 -12.86
CA LEU A 107 -0.10 -2.03 -12.94
C LEU A 107 -0.30 -1.48 -14.36
N LYS A 108 0.76 -0.93 -14.97
CA LYS A 108 0.73 -0.40 -16.35
C LYS A 108 0.41 -1.48 -17.37
N ASP A 109 0.90 -2.70 -17.17
CA ASP A 109 0.65 -3.81 -18.08
C ASP A 109 -0.74 -4.42 -17.89
N ALA A 110 -1.21 -4.51 -16.64
CA ALA A 110 -2.56 -4.95 -16.32
C ALA A 110 -3.61 -4.00 -16.91
N ALA A 111 -3.40 -2.69 -16.76
CA ALA A 111 -4.27 -1.67 -17.35
C ALA A 111 -4.38 -1.81 -18.87
N LYS A 112 -3.32 -2.17 -19.59
CA LYS A 112 -3.40 -2.40 -21.05
C LYS A 112 -4.17 -3.66 -21.43
N LYS A 113 -4.10 -4.72 -20.61
CA LYS A 113 -4.70 -6.04 -20.91
C LYS A 113 -6.19 -6.08 -20.64
N THR A 114 -6.66 -5.40 -19.60
CA THR A 114 -8.10 -5.37 -19.23
C THR A 114 -8.95 -4.65 -20.28
N PHE A 115 -8.35 -3.85 -21.16
CA PHE A 115 -9.06 -3.02 -22.15
C PHE A 115 -8.68 -3.32 -23.61
N LYS A 116 -8.21 -4.54 -23.88
CA LYS A 116 -8.18 -5.12 -25.24
C LYS A 116 -9.41 -6.00 -25.44
#